data_AF-A0A939X362-F1
#
_entry.id   AF-A0A939X362-F1
#
_cell.length_a   1.000
_cell.length_b   1.000
_cell.length_c   1.000
_cell.angle_alpha   90.00
_cell.angle_beta   90.00
_cell.angle_gamma   90.00
#
_symmetry.space_group_name_H-M   'P 1'
#
loop_
_entity.id
_entity.type
_entity.pdbx_description
1 polymer ?
#
loop_
_entity_poly.entity_id
_entity_poly.type
_entity_poly.pdbx_seq_one_letter_code
_entity_poly.pdbx_strand_id
1 'polypeptide(L)'
;MTREKVIGAKANKRAFELDLLRGFAIFMMILHHFAYDLRFVFKYDVFSFIGAECDWFWAFLHPFFIFVFVMISGICCQFSRNNFKRALKLLIVSLGFTVVTITADHFLDLGCSIYFNVLHLLCVSTFLFAVFDHVEQKKTGERTSRNGDAVLFLIVMVFFWLLNGLHYYHYRFRMGWLSLLGIEPHPDAAWNVGDEIGLIPWVGVFFLGVLIGRHIYKNKETLFPNAPKAVHAISKPFEWIGRNSLLVYILHQPIVLGILYLLQYVGVLK
;
A
#
# COMPACT_ATOMS: atom_id res chain seq x y z
N MET A 1 -14.36 13.85 54.26
CA MET A 1 -14.01 12.72 53.37
C MET A 1 -14.93 12.76 52.15
N THR A 2 -14.52 13.46 51.10
CA THR A 2 -15.22 13.47 49.81
C THR A 2 -14.21 13.05 48.76
N ARG A 3 -14.28 11.76 48.37
CA ARG A 3 -13.48 11.20 47.28
C ARG A 3 -13.98 11.80 45.98
N GLU A 4 -13.27 12.80 45.47
CA GLU A 4 -13.41 13.23 44.09
C GLU A 4 -13.08 12.04 43.16
N LYS A 5 -14.07 11.68 42.35
CA LYS A 5 -13.91 10.77 41.22
C LYS A 5 -12.95 11.38 40.20
N VAL A 6 -11.66 11.09 40.33
CA VAL A 6 -10.72 11.19 39.21
C VAL A 6 -11.01 10.03 38.26
N ILE A 7 -12.05 10.18 37.43
CA ILE A 7 -12.22 9.36 36.22
C ILE A 7 -12.10 10.32 35.04
N GLY A 8 -10.89 10.82 34.82
CA GLY A 8 -10.50 11.32 33.51
C GLY A 8 -10.42 10.12 32.57
N ALA A 9 -11.53 9.75 31.95
CA ALA A 9 -11.51 8.81 30.83
C ALA A 9 -10.57 9.42 29.77
N LYS A 10 -9.37 8.85 29.62
CA LYS A 10 -8.50 9.14 28.47
C LYS A 10 -9.32 8.82 27.22
N ALA A 11 -9.88 9.85 26.59
CA ALA A 11 -10.44 9.73 25.26
C ALA A 11 -9.32 9.21 24.37
N ASN A 12 -9.41 7.95 23.94
CA ASN A 12 -8.39 7.32 23.13
C ASN A 12 -8.29 8.10 21.82
N LYS A 13 -7.28 8.97 21.71
CA LYS A 13 -7.12 9.88 20.58
C LYS A 13 -6.59 9.07 19.41
N ARG A 14 -7.44 8.90 18.41
CA ARG A 14 -7.12 8.26 17.13
C ARG A 14 -5.82 8.82 16.55
N ALA A 15 -4.94 7.94 16.09
CA ALA A 15 -3.68 8.29 15.43
C ALA A 15 -3.95 8.89 14.04
N PHE A 16 -4.21 10.20 13.99
CA PHE A 16 -4.53 10.93 12.76
C PHE A 16 -3.34 10.96 11.79
N GLU A 17 -2.11 10.93 12.31
CA GLU A 17 -0.88 10.93 11.54
C GLU A 17 -0.74 9.69 10.64
N LEU A 18 -1.28 8.54 11.07
CA LEU A 18 -1.30 7.32 10.26
C LEU A 18 -2.28 7.44 9.08
N ASP A 19 -3.45 8.04 9.32
CA ASP A 19 -4.43 8.31 8.27
C ASP A 19 -3.91 9.39 7.31
N LEU A 20 -3.25 10.43 7.81
CA LEU A 20 -2.57 11.47 7.01
C LEU A 20 -1.52 10.86 6.08
N LEU A 21 -0.56 10.10 6.62
CA LEU A 21 0.54 9.52 5.83
C LEU A 21 0.03 8.53 4.78
N ARG A 22 -0.95 7.68 5.14
CA ARG A 22 -1.58 6.77 4.19
C ARG A 22 -2.31 7.55 3.08
N GLY A 23 -3.05 8.59 3.45
CA GLY A 23 -3.79 9.41 2.50
C GLY A 23 -2.89 10.19 1.55
N PHE A 24 -1.78 10.71 2.05
CA PHE A 24 -0.74 11.34 1.24
C PHE A 24 -0.14 10.36 0.22
N ALA A 25 0.19 9.14 0.65
CA ALA A 25 0.72 8.13 -0.26
C ALA A 25 -0.27 7.74 -1.37
N ILE A 26 -1.57 7.60 -1.03
CA ILE A 26 -2.62 7.34 -2.03
C ILE A 26 -2.78 8.53 -2.97
N PHE A 27 -2.76 9.76 -2.46
CA PHE A 27 -2.84 10.93 -3.30
C PHE A 27 -1.69 11.00 -4.32
N MET A 28 -0.46 10.71 -3.90
CA MET A 28 0.70 10.61 -4.80
C MET A 28 0.52 9.50 -5.85
N MET A 29 -0.02 8.35 -5.45
CA MET A 29 -0.36 7.26 -6.38
C MET A 29 -1.42 7.68 -7.40
N ILE A 30 -2.46 8.42 -7.01
CA ILE A 30 -3.47 8.95 -7.94
C ILE A 30 -2.83 9.93 -8.92
N LEU A 31 -1.97 10.82 -8.43
CA LEU A 31 -1.29 11.81 -9.26
C LEU A 31 -0.38 11.15 -10.30
N HIS A 32 0.31 10.06 -9.92
CA HIS A 32 1.10 9.25 -10.83
C HIS A 32 0.23 8.62 -11.94
N HIS A 33 -0.86 7.94 -11.58
CA HIS A 33 -1.74 7.31 -12.57
C HIS A 33 -2.38 8.35 -13.49
N PHE A 34 -2.78 9.50 -12.96
CA PHE A 34 -3.29 10.61 -13.75
C PHE A 34 -2.26 11.13 -14.78
N ALA A 35 -1.00 11.29 -14.37
CA ALA A 35 0.09 11.68 -15.28
C ALA A 35 0.37 10.59 -16.34
N TYR A 36 0.34 9.32 -15.93
CA TYR A 36 0.47 8.19 -16.84
C TYR A 36 -0.64 8.16 -17.89
N ASP A 37 -1.90 8.31 -17.48
CA ASP A 37 -3.06 8.31 -18.38
C ASP A 37 -2.98 9.46 -19.39
N LEU A 38 -2.69 10.68 -18.93
CA LEU A 38 -2.52 11.82 -19.82
C LEU A 38 -1.44 11.55 -20.88
N ARG A 39 -0.28 11.03 -20.48
CA ARG A 39 0.85 10.78 -21.38
C ARG A 39 0.63 9.59 -22.32
N PHE A 40 0.24 8.44 -21.78
CA PHE A 40 0.23 7.18 -22.52
C PHE A 40 -1.11 6.83 -23.12
N VAL A 41 -2.23 7.22 -22.49
CA VAL A 41 -3.58 6.96 -23.00
C VAL A 41 -4.04 8.11 -23.89
N PHE A 42 -3.96 9.36 -23.40
CA PHE A 42 -4.47 10.54 -24.11
C PHE A 42 -3.41 11.26 -24.97
N LYS A 43 -2.14 10.84 -24.92
CA LYS A 43 -1.02 11.39 -25.73
C LYS A 43 -0.72 12.87 -25.50
N TYR A 44 -1.01 13.37 -24.29
CA TYR A 44 -0.67 14.71 -23.84
C TYR A 44 0.71 14.78 -23.21
N ASP A 45 1.54 15.72 -23.65
CA ASP A 45 2.84 16.00 -23.03
C ASP A 45 2.69 16.98 -21.86
N VAL A 46 2.05 16.52 -20.79
CA VAL A 46 1.88 17.27 -19.54
C VAL A 46 2.27 16.36 -18.39
N PHE A 47 2.83 16.94 -17.32
CA PHE A 47 3.32 16.19 -16.15
C PHE A 47 4.44 15.18 -16.47
N SER A 48 5.18 15.36 -17.57
CA SER A 48 6.30 14.49 -17.94
C SER A 48 7.35 14.36 -16.84
N PHE A 49 7.52 15.40 -16.00
CA PHE A 49 8.42 15.39 -14.83
C PHE A 49 8.05 14.35 -13.75
N ILE A 50 6.80 13.90 -13.69
CA ILE A 50 6.33 12.80 -12.81
C ILE A 50 5.79 11.60 -13.61
N GLY A 51 6.10 11.55 -14.91
CA GLY A 51 5.65 10.50 -15.82
C GLY A 51 6.58 9.29 -15.82
N ALA A 52 6.15 8.23 -16.52
CA ALA A 52 6.88 6.97 -16.55
C ALA A 52 8.29 7.07 -17.19
N GLU A 53 8.60 8.17 -17.87
CA GLU A 53 9.86 8.40 -18.58
C GLU A 53 10.92 9.11 -17.70
N CYS A 54 10.59 9.48 -16.45
CA CYS A 54 11.51 10.21 -15.57
C CYS A 54 12.25 9.29 -14.59
N ASP A 55 13.56 9.15 -14.76
CA ASP A 55 14.41 8.32 -13.89
C ASP A 55 14.33 8.72 -12.41
N TRP A 56 14.35 10.03 -12.09
CA TRP A 56 14.29 10.47 -10.70
C TRP A 56 12.98 10.09 -10.00
N PHE A 57 11.88 10.07 -10.76
CA PHE A 57 10.57 9.71 -10.24
C PHE A 57 10.55 8.22 -9.86
N TRP A 58 11.01 7.34 -10.74
CA TRP A 58 11.07 5.89 -10.48
C TRP A 58 12.15 5.49 -9.48
N ALA A 59 13.28 6.19 -9.47
CA ALA A 59 14.36 5.91 -8.53
C ALA A 59 14.02 6.32 -7.09
N PHE A 60 13.22 7.39 -6.91
CA PHE A 60 13.02 7.99 -5.59
C PHE A 60 11.54 8.15 -5.20
N LEU A 61 10.74 8.87 -5.99
CA LEU A 61 9.40 9.29 -5.55
C LEU A 61 8.38 8.13 -5.56
N HIS A 62 8.37 7.33 -6.63
CA HIS A 62 7.54 6.14 -6.77
C HIS A 62 7.75 5.13 -5.63
N PRO A 63 8.98 4.62 -5.39
CA PRO A 63 9.21 3.69 -4.29
C PRO A 63 8.96 4.33 -2.92
N PHE A 64 9.15 5.64 -2.76
CA PHE A 64 8.90 6.34 -1.51
C PHE A 64 7.42 6.28 -1.09
N PHE A 65 6.46 6.62 -1.96
CA PHE A 65 5.05 6.60 -1.54
C PHE A 65 4.53 5.17 -1.33
N ILE A 66 5.03 4.19 -2.10
CA ILE A 66 4.70 2.77 -1.87
C ILE A 66 5.26 2.33 -0.53
N PHE A 67 6.50 2.68 -0.22
CA PHE A 67 7.15 2.37 1.05
C PHE A 67 6.34 2.90 2.24
N VAL A 68 5.95 4.18 2.19
CA VAL A 68 5.08 4.78 3.21
C VAL A 68 3.77 4.01 3.30
N PHE A 69 3.07 3.76 2.19
CA PHE A 69 1.78 3.09 2.20
C PHE A 69 1.83 1.67 2.80
N VAL A 70 2.81 0.87 2.38
CA VAL A 70 3.02 -0.51 2.83
C VAL A 70 3.43 -0.55 4.30
N MET A 71 4.37 0.30 4.72
CA MET A 71 4.80 0.39 6.11
C MET A 71 3.66 0.80 7.05
N ILE A 72 2.90 1.86 6.70
CA ILE A 72 1.74 2.29 7.50
C ILE A 72 0.69 1.18 7.56
N SER A 73 0.50 0.42 6.48
CA SER A 73 -0.43 -0.72 6.46
C SER A 73 -0.05 -1.80 7.47
N GLY A 74 1.26 -2.06 7.64
CA GLY A 74 1.83 -2.93 8.67
C GLY A 74 1.65 -2.40 10.09
N ILE A 75 1.92 -1.11 10.33
CA ILE A 75 1.65 -0.46 11.64
C ILE A 75 0.18 -0.65 12.03
N CYS A 76 -0.74 -0.45 11.08
CA CYS A 76 -2.17 -0.55 11.32
C CYS A 76 -2.68 -1.96 11.66
N CYS A 77 -1.88 -3.01 11.48
CA CYS A 77 -2.22 -4.34 11.99
C CYS A 77 -2.30 -4.39 13.53
N GLN A 78 -1.62 -3.48 14.24
CA GLN A 78 -1.75 -3.37 15.70
C GLN A 78 -3.09 -2.77 16.14
N PHE A 79 -3.66 -1.92 15.31
CA PHE A 79 -4.96 -1.28 15.55
C PHE A 79 -6.12 -2.21 15.17
N SER A 80 -5.86 -3.24 14.39
CA SER A 80 -6.86 -4.22 13.97
C SER A 80 -7.33 -5.09 15.14
N ARG A 81 -8.63 -5.39 15.15
CA ARG A 81 -9.23 -6.36 16.09
C ARG A 81 -8.99 -7.80 15.64
N ASN A 82 -8.99 -8.04 14.33
CA ASN A 82 -8.81 -9.37 13.75
C ASN A 82 -8.12 -9.25 12.39
N ASN A 83 -6.84 -9.62 12.33
CA ASN A 83 -6.05 -9.53 11.11
C ASN A 83 -6.42 -10.61 10.08
N PHE A 84 -6.93 -11.78 10.49
CA PHE A 84 -7.47 -12.78 9.53
C PHE A 84 -8.68 -12.23 8.76
N LYS A 85 -9.64 -11.59 9.45
CA LYS A 85 -10.78 -10.96 8.78
C LYS A 85 -10.35 -9.83 7.85
N ARG A 86 -9.34 -9.05 8.24
CA ARG A 86 -8.75 -7.99 7.39
C ARG A 86 -8.10 -8.59 6.14
N ALA A 87 -7.29 -9.65 6.30
CA ALA A 87 -6.68 -10.36 5.18
C ALA A 87 -7.72 -10.95 4.23
N LEU A 88 -8.77 -11.59 4.76
CA LEU A 88 -9.86 -12.12 3.96
C LEU A 88 -10.60 -11.03 3.18
N LYS A 89 -10.85 -9.87 3.79
CA LYS A 89 -11.44 -8.72 3.09
C LYS A 89 -10.54 -8.26 1.94
N LEU A 90 -9.24 -8.16 2.17
CA LEU A 90 -8.28 -7.80 1.14
C LEU A 90 -8.21 -8.84 0.02
N LEU A 91 -8.26 -10.14 0.35
CA LEU A 91 -8.30 -11.23 -0.61
C LEU A 91 -9.50 -11.13 -1.56
N ILE A 92 -10.71 -10.97 -1.00
CA ILE A 92 -11.93 -10.86 -1.80
C ILE A 92 -11.85 -9.67 -2.75
N VAL A 93 -11.39 -8.54 -2.24
CA VAL A 93 -11.26 -7.31 -3.03
C VAL A 93 -10.17 -7.43 -4.09
N SER A 94 -9.00 -7.99 -3.76
CA SER A 94 -7.88 -8.10 -4.68
C SER A 94 -8.20 -9.07 -5.81
N LEU A 95 -8.80 -10.23 -5.51
CA LEU A 95 -9.27 -11.19 -6.52
C LEU A 95 -10.37 -10.57 -7.39
N GLY A 96 -11.32 -9.85 -6.79
CA GLY A 96 -12.34 -9.12 -7.55
C GLY A 96 -11.73 -8.09 -8.51
N PHE A 97 -10.69 -7.37 -8.07
CA PHE A 97 -9.97 -6.42 -8.89
C PHE A 97 -9.27 -7.10 -10.07
N THR A 98 -8.55 -8.20 -9.84
CA THR A 98 -7.93 -9.01 -10.90
C THR A 98 -8.94 -9.51 -11.91
N VAL A 99 -10.05 -10.11 -11.46
CA VAL A 99 -11.13 -10.57 -12.36
C VAL A 99 -11.67 -9.43 -13.21
N VAL A 100 -11.98 -8.28 -12.60
CA VAL A 100 -12.50 -7.12 -13.34
C VAL A 100 -11.49 -6.63 -14.37
N THR A 101 -10.22 -6.49 -14.00
CA THR A 101 -9.18 -5.98 -14.92
C THR A 101 -8.89 -6.92 -16.08
N ILE A 102 -8.78 -8.23 -15.83
CA ILE A 102 -8.57 -9.23 -16.89
C ILE A 102 -9.79 -9.29 -17.81
N THR A 103 -10.99 -9.24 -17.24
CA THR A 103 -12.23 -9.27 -18.02
C THR A 103 -12.35 -8.02 -18.89
N ALA A 104 -12.08 -6.84 -18.33
CA ALA A 104 -12.06 -5.59 -19.08
C ALA A 104 -11.02 -5.63 -20.20
N ASP A 105 -9.82 -6.10 -19.91
CA ASP A 105 -8.74 -6.26 -20.89
C ASP A 105 -9.13 -7.20 -22.03
N HIS A 106 -9.70 -8.37 -21.72
CA HIS A 106 -10.16 -9.33 -22.71
C HIS A 106 -11.24 -8.76 -23.65
N PHE A 107 -12.14 -7.92 -23.15
CA PHE A 107 -13.25 -7.38 -23.96
C PHE A 107 -12.93 -6.07 -24.67
N LEU A 108 -11.99 -5.28 -24.14
CA LEU A 108 -11.71 -3.92 -24.59
C LEU A 108 -10.29 -3.74 -25.14
N ASP A 109 -9.44 -4.76 -25.05
CA ASP A 109 -8.04 -4.77 -25.54
C ASP A 109 -7.22 -3.58 -25.01
N LEU A 110 -7.32 -3.34 -23.69
CA LEU A 110 -6.78 -2.14 -23.04
C LEU A 110 -5.31 -2.27 -22.62
N GLY A 111 -4.75 -3.48 -22.63
CA GLY A 111 -3.42 -3.79 -22.08
C GLY A 111 -3.34 -3.60 -20.56
N CYS A 112 -4.46 -3.72 -19.84
CA CYS A 112 -4.57 -3.34 -18.42
C CYS A 112 -4.77 -4.52 -17.46
N SER A 113 -4.38 -5.73 -17.84
CA SER A 113 -4.46 -6.90 -16.97
C SER A 113 -3.64 -6.70 -15.68
N ILE A 114 -4.25 -6.95 -14.52
CA ILE A 114 -3.59 -6.82 -13.21
C ILE A 114 -3.66 -8.16 -12.47
N TYR A 115 -2.57 -8.90 -12.47
CA TYR A 115 -2.49 -10.18 -11.74
C TYR A 115 -2.12 -10.01 -10.27
N PHE A 116 -1.23 -9.05 -9.93
CA PHE A 116 -0.77 -8.87 -8.55
C PHE A 116 -0.31 -7.44 -8.28
N ASN A 117 -1.19 -6.69 -7.62
CA ASN A 117 -0.95 -5.32 -7.19
C ASN A 117 -0.77 -5.20 -5.68
N VAL A 118 -0.73 -3.95 -5.19
CA VAL A 118 -0.52 -3.65 -3.77
C VAL A 118 -1.58 -4.28 -2.86
N LEU A 119 -2.81 -4.51 -3.33
CA LEU A 119 -3.84 -5.19 -2.51
C LEU A 119 -3.50 -6.66 -2.27
N HIS A 120 -2.93 -7.35 -3.26
CA HIS A 120 -2.48 -8.73 -3.13
C HIS A 120 -1.30 -8.81 -2.16
N LEU A 121 -0.32 -7.93 -2.31
CA LEU A 121 0.78 -7.79 -1.37
C LEU A 121 0.29 -7.57 0.07
N LEU A 122 -0.64 -6.63 0.27
CA LEU A 122 -1.20 -6.35 1.60
C LEU A 122 -2.01 -7.52 2.14
N CYS A 123 -2.73 -8.25 1.29
CA CYS A 123 -3.44 -9.47 1.67
C CYS A 123 -2.47 -10.52 2.21
N VAL A 124 -1.45 -10.88 1.41
CA VAL A 124 -0.43 -11.87 1.78
C VAL A 124 0.28 -11.45 3.05
N SER A 125 0.77 -10.21 3.12
CA SER A 125 1.51 -9.70 4.28
C SER A 125 0.66 -9.67 5.56
N THR A 126 -0.60 -9.25 5.46
CA THR A 126 -1.54 -9.24 6.60
C THR A 126 -1.87 -10.66 7.06
N PHE A 127 -2.03 -11.61 6.12
CA PHE A 127 -2.26 -13.01 6.44
C PHE A 127 -1.05 -13.64 7.13
N LEU A 128 0.16 -13.46 6.59
CA LEU A 128 1.40 -13.93 7.19
C LEU A 128 1.57 -13.37 8.61
N PHE A 129 1.30 -12.08 8.82
CA PHE A 129 1.31 -11.49 10.15
C PHE A 129 0.23 -12.09 11.07
N ALA A 130 -0.98 -12.34 10.57
CA ALA A 130 -2.05 -12.94 11.38
C ALA A 130 -1.69 -14.37 11.85
N VAL A 131 -1.06 -15.17 10.98
CA VAL A 131 -0.53 -16.49 11.32
C VAL A 131 0.59 -16.37 12.35
N PHE A 132 1.54 -15.48 12.12
CA PHE A 132 2.65 -15.23 13.04
C PHE A 132 2.15 -14.81 14.44
N ASP A 133 1.26 -13.82 14.51
CA ASP A 133 0.67 -13.28 15.74
C ASP A 133 -0.11 -14.37 16.50
N HIS A 134 -0.84 -15.23 15.79
CA HIS A 134 -1.54 -16.36 16.38
C HIS A 134 -0.59 -17.41 16.97
N VAL A 135 0.48 -17.76 16.24
CA VAL A 135 1.49 -18.74 16.70
C VAL A 135 2.27 -18.19 17.90
N GLU A 136 2.64 -16.92 17.87
CA GLU A 136 3.33 -16.25 18.96
C GLU A 136 2.47 -16.25 20.23
N GLN A 137 1.23 -15.77 20.15
CA GLN A 137 0.29 -15.76 21.28
C GLN A 137 0.08 -17.15 21.87
N LYS A 138 -0.01 -18.19 21.04
CA LYS A 138 -0.15 -19.58 21.50
C LYS A 138 1.09 -20.09 22.24
N LYS A 139 2.29 -19.65 21.85
CA LYS A 139 3.56 -20.10 22.44
C LYS A 139 3.96 -19.32 23.69
N THR A 140 3.76 -18.01 23.70
CA THR A 140 4.25 -17.13 24.77
C THR A 140 3.15 -16.72 25.75
N GLY A 141 1.88 -16.84 25.37
CA GLY A 141 0.74 -16.28 26.11
C GLY A 141 0.63 -14.76 26.01
N GLU A 142 1.55 -14.10 25.29
CA GLU A 142 1.62 -12.65 25.14
C GLU A 142 1.35 -12.23 23.70
N ARG A 143 0.78 -11.04 23.53
CA ARG A 143 0.54 -10.48 22.18
C ARG A 143 1.82 -10.09 21.45
N THR A 144 2.88 -9.78 22.19
CA THR A 144 4.18 -9.36 21.65
C THR A 144 5.27 -9.88 22.57
N SER A 145 6.25 -10.58 22.02
CA SER A 145 7.38 -11.12 22.76
C SER A 145 8.71 -10.69 22.12
N ARG A 146 9.77 -10.62 22.93
CA ARG A 146 11.12 -10.27 22.44
C ARG A 146 11.63 -11.23 21.37
N ASN A 147 11.33 -12.53 21.51
CA ASN A 147 11.70 -13.53 20.52
C ASN A 147 10.92 -13.34 19.21
N GLY A 148 9.63 -12.99 19.30
CA GLY A 148 8.85 -12.66 18.12
C GLY A 148 9.37 -11.43 17.39
N ASP A 149 9.75 -10.38 18.13
CA ASP A 149 10.35 -9.18 17.53
C ASP A 149 11.69 -9.49 16.85
N ALA A 150 12.51 -10.38 17.41
CA ALA A 150 13.74 -10.86 16.76
C ALA A 150 13.46 -11.64 15.47
N VAL A 151 12.43 -12.48 15.44
CA VAL A 151 12.02 -13.22 14.23
C VAL A 151 11.50 -12.25 13.16
N LEU A 152 10.65 -11.30 13.53
CA LEU A 152 10.17 -10.27 12.59
C LEU A 152 11.35 -9.44 12.05
N PHE A 153 12.30 -9.06 12.89
CA PHE A 153 13.49 -8.33 12.46
C PHE A 153 14.34 -9.16 11.48
N LEU A 154 14.53 -10.46 11.74
CA LEU A 154 15.21 -11.36 10.82
C LEU A 154 14.48 -11.46 9.47
N ILE A 155 13.15 -11.56 9.47
CA ILE A 155 12.34 -11.54 8.24
C ILE A 155 12.59 -10.26 7.46
N VAL A 156 12.55 -9.09 8.13
CA VAL A 156 12.86 -7.80 7.49
C VAL A 156 14.24 -7.85 6.82
N MET A 157 15.27 -8.28 7.56
CA MET A 157 16.65 -8.39 7.03
C MET A 157 16.74 -9.34 5.84
N VAL A 158 16.08 -10.50 5.88
CA VAL A 158 16.07 -11.47 4.77
C VAL A 158 15.44 -10.85 3.51
N PHE A 159 14.30 -10.16 3.63
CA PHE A 159 13.66 -9.53 2.47
C PHE A 159 14.50 -8.40 1.85
N PHE A 160 15.19 -7.60 2.66
CA PHE A 160 16.13 -6.58 2.15
C PHE A 160 17.41 -7.19 1.57
N TRP A 161 17.89 -8.30 2.13
CA TRP A 161 19.02 -9.03 1.56
C TRP A 161 18.66 -9.64 0.20
N LEU A 162 17.48 -10.27 0.08
CA LEU A 162 16.98 -10.84 -1.17
C LEU A 162 16.89 -9.80 -2.29
N LEU A 163 16.48 -8.56 -1.98
CA LEU A 163 16.44 -7.46 -2.96
C LEU A 163 17.74 -7.30 -3.75
N ASN A 164 18.89 -7.39 -3.07
CA ASN A 164 20.21 -7.27 -3.71
C ASN A 164 20.49 -8.44 -4.66
N GLY A 165 19.99 -9.64 -4.33
CA GLY A 165 20.13 -10.83 -5.17
C GLY A 165 19.22 -10.83 -6.39
N LEU A 166 18.04 -10.19 -6.32
CA LEU A 166 17.05 -10.21 -7.40
C LEU A 166 17.53 -9.53 -8.68
N HIS A 167 18.35 -8.48 -8.56
CA HIS A 167 18.86 -7.75 -9.72
C HIS A 167 19.67 -8.67 -10.67
N TYR A 168 20.34 -9.68 -10.13
CA TYR A 168 21.05 -10.68 -10.92
C TYR A 168 20.13 -11.56 -11.78
N TYR A 169 18.86 -11.70 -11.38
CA TYR A 169 17.87 -12.55 -12.05
C TYR A 169 16.90 -11.77 -12.94
N HIS A 170 16.88 -10.43 -12.85
CA HIS A 170 16.09 -9.59 -13.73
C HIS A 170 16.39 -9.87 -15.20
N TYR A 171 15.33 -9.95 -16.00
CA TYR A 171 15.34 -10.24 -17.43
C TYR A 171 15.92 -11.60 -17.83
N ARG A 172 16.24 -12.50 -16.90
CA ARG A 172 16.80 -13.82 -17.25
C ARG A 172 15.77 -14.86 -17.63
N PHE A 173 14.56 -14.74 -17.10
CA PHE A 173 13.53 -15.75 -17.25
C PHE A 173 12.35 -15.20 -18.03
N ARG A 174 11.77 -16.03 -18.92
CA ARG A 174 10.54 -15.68 -19.65
C ARG A 174 9.25 -15.98 -18.88
N MET A 175 9.38 -16.55 -17.68
CA MET A 175 8.26 -16.91 -16.82
C MET A 175 7.70 -15.66 -16.15
N GLY A 176 6.64 -15.09 -16.73
CA GLY A 176 6.02 -13.85 -16.26
C GLY A 176 5.67 -13.85 -14.78
N TRP A 177 5.08 -14.94 -14.27
CA TRP A 177 4.67 -15.07 -12.86
C TRP A 177 5.81 -14.91 -11.82
N LEU A 178 7.08 -14.90 -12.22
CA LEU A 178 8.20 -14.60 -11.31
C LEU A 178 8.24 -13.13 -10.89
N SER A 179 7.57 -12.24 -11.61
CA SER A 179 7.35 -10.84 -11.23
C SER A 179 6.67 -10.70 -9.86
N LEU A 180 5.84 -11.68 -9.48
CA LEU A 180 5.23 -11.80 -8.14
C LEU A 180 6.28 -11.85 -7.03
N LEU A 181 7.47 -12.39 -7.31
CA LEU A 181 8.58 -12.44 -6.37
C LEU A 181 9.46 -11.17 -6.43
N GLY A 182 9.19 -10.24 -7.35
CA GLY A 182 10.04 -9.09 -7.63
C GLY A 182 11.13 -9.35 -8.68
N ILE A 183 11.02 -10.46 -9.43
CA ILE A 183 11.93 -10.76 -10.56
C ILE A 183 11.27 -10.28 -11.85
N GLU A 184 11.78 -9.21 -12.44
CA GLU A 184 11.27 -8.73 -13.72
C GLU A 184 11.51 -9.77 -14.83
N PRO A 185 10.47 -10.18 -15.57
CA PRO A 185 10.59 -11.15 -16.64
C PRO A 185 11.32 -10.54 -17.85
N HIS A 186 11.92 -11.39 -18.68
CA HIS A 186 12.58 -10.98 -19.93
C HIS A 186 11.61 -10.13 -20.78
N PRO A 187 12.06 -9.05 -21.44
CA PRO A 187 11.18 -8.17 -22.24
C PRO A 187 10.36 -8.91 -23.31
N ASP A 188 10.94 -9.93 -23.95
CA ASP A 188 10.26 -10.82 -24.91
C ASP A 188 9.30 -11.87 -24.28
N ALA A 189 9.01 -11.76 -22.98
CA ALA A 189 7.95 -12.52 -22.34
C ALA A 189 6.60 -11.90 -22.73
N ALA A 190 5.60 -12.74 -23.02
CA ALA A 190 4.21 -12.29 -23.20
C ALA A 190 3.58 -11.97 -21.83
N TRP A 191 4.17 -11.01 -21.11
CA TRP A 191 3.80 -10.60 -19.76
C TRP A 191 3.64 -9.08 -19.73
N ASN A 192 2.51 -8.61 -20.24
CA ASN A 192 2.11 -7.21 -20.16
C ASN A 192 1.09 -7.05 -19.03
N VAL A 193 1.51 -6.43 -17.94
CA VAL A 193 0.70 -6.23 -16.74
C VAL A 193 0.78 -4.80 -16.26
N GLY A 194 -0.37 -4.26 -15.88
CA GLY A 194 -0.47 -2.97 -15.22
C GLY A 194 -0.31 -3.08 -13.70
N ASP A 195 0.27 -2.05 -13.09
CA ASP A 195 0.31 -1.83 -11.63
C ASP A 195 0.77 -3.07 -10.82
N GLU A 196 1.88 -3.68 -11.27
CA GLU A 196 2.44 -4.87 -10.62
C GLU A 196 3.42 -4.50 -9.50
N ILE A 197 3.37 -5.25 -8.40
CA ILE A 197 4.31 -5.10 -7.28
C ILE A 197 4.72 -6.46 -6.73
N GLY A 198 6.03 -6.73 -6.68
CA GLY A 198 6.55 -7.99 -6.13
C GLY A 198 6.37 -8.14 -4.62
N LEU A 199 6.55 -9.34 -4.10
CA LEU A 199 6.63 -9.60 -2.66
C LEU A 199 7.92 -9.03 -2.05
N ILE A 200 9.02 -9.03 -2.80
CA ILE A 200 10.32 -8.55 -2.36
C ILE A 200 10.54 -7.14 -2.94
N PRO A 201 10.97 -6.15 -2.14
CA PRO A 201 11.26 -6.21 -0.69
C PRO A 201 10.04 -5.94 0.20
N TRP A 202 8.86 -5.76 -0.41
CA TRP A 202 7.74 -5.06 0.20
C TRP A 202 7.08 -5.78 1.39
N VAL A 203 7.10 -7.11 1.44
CA VAL A 203 6.70 -7.86 2.66
C VAL A 203 7.62 -7.50 3.83
N GLY A 204 8.92 -7.32 3.58
CA GLY A 204 9.87 -6.82 4.58
C GLY A 204 9.53 -5.42 5.06
N VAL A 205 9.18 -4.51 4.16
CA VAL A 205 8.69 -3.15 4.51
C VAL A 205 7.43 -3.21 5.36
N PHE A 206 6.49 -4.11 5.04
CA PHE A 206 5.28 -4.32 5.83
C PHE A 206 5.61 -4.79 7.25
N PHE A 207 6.50 -5.78 7.40
CA PHE A 207 6.91 -6.27 8.71
C PHE A 207 7.74 -5.27 9.52
N LEU A 208 8.52 -4.41 8.85
CA LEU A 208 9.14 -3.25 9.49
C LEU A 208 8.06 -2.33 10.08
N GLY A 209 6.98 -2.10 9.34
CA GLY A 209 5.79 -1.41 9.86
C GLY A 209 5.16 -2.12 11.06
N VAL A 210 5.07 -3.45 11.05
CA VAL A 210 4.57 -4.23 12.20
C VAL A 210 5.43 -3.99 13.45
N LEU A 211 6.76 -4.08 13.31
CA LEU A 211 7.73 -3.84 14.40
C LEU A 211 7.60 -2.42 14.96
N ILE A 212 7.56 -1.42 14.08
CA ILE A 212 7.33 -0.02 14.45
C ILE A 212 6.01 0.09 15.23
N GLY A 213 4.93 -0.54 14.74
CA GLY A 213 3.64 -0.57 15.41
C GLY A 213 3.71 -1.18 16.81
N ARG A 214 4.44 -2.30 17.00
CA ARG A 214 4.61 -2.96 18.30
C ARG A 214 5.30 -2.07 19.33
N HIS A 215 6.31 -1.30 18.91
CA HIS A 215 7.12 -0.52 19.85
C HIS A 215 6.63 0.90 20.04
N ILE A 216 6.19 1.56 18.97
CA ILE A 216 5.81 2.97 18.99
C ILE A 216 4.32 3.15 19.31
N TYR A 217 3.44 2.30 18.76
CA TYR A 217 1.98 2.43 18.89
C TYR A 217 1.37 1.42 19.88
N LYS A 218 2.07 1.11 20.97
CA LYS A 218 1.61 0.16 22.02
C LYS A 218 0.21 0.46 22.55
N ASN A 219 -0.05 1.74 22.81
CA ASN A 219 -1.33 2.21 23.36
C ASN A 219 -2.39 2.47 22.28
N LYS A 220 -2.03 2.32 20.99
CA LYS A 220 -2.92 2.58 19.84
C LYS A 220 -3.48 4.02 19.83
N GLU A 221 -2.69 4.96 20.34
CA GLU A 221 -2.99 6.38 20.43
C GLU A 221 -2.10 7.18 19.47
N THR A 222 -2.49 8.41 19.16
CA THR A 222 -1.66 9.36 18.40
C THR A 222 -0.35 9.69 19.12
N LEU A 223 0.73 9.84 18.35
CA LEU A 223 2.02 10.38 18.81
C LEU A 223 2.00 11.90 18.97
N PHE A 224 1.01 12.58 18.40
CA PHE A 224 0.90 14.03 18.40
C PHE A 224 -0.42 14.50 19.06
N PRO A 225 -0.64 14.19 20.36
CA PRO A 225 -1.91 14.48 21.04
C PRO A 225 -2.24 15.97 21.16
N ASN A 226 -1.23 16.83 21.04
CA ASN A 226 -1.34 18.29 21.15
C ASN A 226 -0.98 18.99 19.83
N ALA A 227 -1.18 18.32 18.68
CA ALA A 227 -0.91 18.92 17.39
C ALA A 227 -1.70 20.24 17.22
N PRO A 228 -1.07 21.30 16.66
CA PRO A 228 -1.74 22.57 16.43
C PRO A 228 -3.00 22.41 15.57
N LYS A 229 -4.02 23.26 15.79
CA LYS A 229 -5.23 23.28 14.96
C LYS A 229 -4.94 23.43 13.47
N ALA A 230 -3.89 24.17 13.12
CA ALA A 230 -3.44 24.34 11.74
C ALA A 230 -3.00 23.01 11.10
N VAL A 231 -2.27 22.16 11.84
CA VAL A 231 -1.86 20.82 11.37
C VAL A 231 -3.09 19.98 11.09
N HIS A 232 -4.05 19.96 12.02
CA HIS A 232 -5.32 19.25 11.82
C HIS A 232 -6.14 19.79 10.64
N ALA A 233 -6.10 21.09 10.37
CA ALA A 233 -6.81 21.67 9.23
C ALA A 233 -6.20 21.20 7.91
N ILE A 234 -4.87 21.21 7.80
CA ILE A 234 -4.13 20.78 6.61
C ILE A 234 -4.21 19.26 6.41
N SER A 235 -4.23 18.48 7.49
CA SER A 235 -4.25 17.02 7.41
C SER A 235 -5.62 16.44 7.05
N LYS A 236 -6.72 17.13 7.37
CA LYS A 236 -8.10 16.64 7.19
C LYS A 236 -8.41 16.00 5.84
N PRO A 237 -8.05 16.61 4.68
CA PRO A 237 -8.31 15.99 3.38
C PRO A 237 -7.58 14.66 3.20
N PHE A 238 -6.29 14.62 3.52
CA PHE A 238 -5.48 13.41 3.46
C PHE A 238 -5.94 12.36 4.46
N GLU A 239 -6.30 12.76 5.68
CA GLU A 239 -6.87 11.82 6.63
C GLU A 239 -8.18 11.20 6.12
N TRP A 240 -9.04 11.97 5.42
CA TRP A 240 -10.25 11.42 4.82
C TRP A 240 -9.90 10.38 3.74
N ILE A 241 -8.92 10.66 2.88
CA ILE A 241 -8.42 9.71 1.89
C ILE A 241 -7.88 8.45 2.59
N GLY A 242 -7.03 8.62 3.61
CA GLY A 242 -6.41 7.50 4.33
C GLY A 242 -7.40 6.65 5.12
N ARG A 243 -8.47 7.27 5.66
CA ARG A 243 -9.58 6.56 6.31
C ARG A 243 -10.40 5.73 5.32
N ASN A 244 -10.56 6.23 4.11
CA ASN A 244 -11.32 5.59 3.03
C ASN A 244 -10.39 4.92 2.00
N SER A 245 -9.16 4.57 2.41
CA SER A 245 -8.07 4.20 1.49
C SER A 245 -8.45 3.12 0.50
N LEU A 246 -9.15 2.08 0.95
CA LEU A 246 -9.54 0.96 0.10
C LEU A 246 -10.54 1.40 -0.99
N LEU A 247 -11.51 2.23 -0.62
CA LEU A 247 -12.52 2.73 -1.55
C LEU A 247 -11.89 3.69 -2.56
N VAL A 248 -11.05 4.62 -2.09
CA VAL A 248 -10.34 5.55 -2.96
C VAL A 248 -9.42 4.78 -3.92
N TYR A 249 -8.67 3.80 -3.43
CA TYR A 249 -7.80 2.95 -4.26
C TYR A 249 -8.58 2.19 -5.34
N ILE A 250 -9.76 1.63 -5.04
CA ILE A 250 -10.53 0.91 -6.07
C ILE A 250 -11.12 1.87 -7.11
N LEU A 251 -11.62 3.03 -6.67
CA LEU A 251 -12.39 3.93 -7.52
C LEU A 251 -11.54 4.94 -8.29
N HIS A 252 -10.29 5.19 -7.90
CA HIS A 252 -9.51 6.27 -8.52
C HIS A 252 -9.35 6.07 -10.03
N GLN A 253 -8.95 4.88 -10.51
CA GLN A 253 -8.66 4.68 -11.93
C GLN A 253 -9.93 4.77 -12.81
N PRO A 254 -11.06 4.11 -12.48
CA PRO A 254 -12.29 4.29 -13.25
C PRO A 254 -12.81 5.73 -13.25
N ILE A 255 -12.70 6.45 -12.12
CA ILE A 255 -13.15 7.84 -12.02
C ILE A 255 -12.23 8.76 -12.83
N VAL A 256 -10.91 8.62 -12.69
CA VAL A 256 -9.92 9.44 -13.40
C VAL A 256 -10.07 9.27 -14.90
N LEU A 257 -10.09 8.02 -15.39
CA LEU A 257 -10.31 7.74 -16.81
C LEU A 257 -11.66 8.27 -17.28
N GLY A 258 -12.75 8.06 -16.53
CA GLY A 258 -14.07 8.57 -16.87
C GLY A 258 -14.11 10.10 -17.03
N ILE A 259 -13.42 10.83 -16.14
CA ILE A 259 -13.28 12.29 -16.23
C ILE A 259 -12.47 12.67 -17.47
N LEU A 260 -11.33 12.02 -17.71
CA LEU A 260 -10.47 12.33 -18.86
C LEU A 260 -11.19 12.07 -20.20
N TYR A 261 -11.90 10.94 -20.33
CA TYR A 261 -12.72 10.66 -21.51
C TYR A 261 -13.86 11.67 -21.68
N LEU A 262 -14.51 12.11 -20.59
CA LEU A 262 -15.53 13.14 -20.66
C LEU A 262 -14.93 14.48 -21.15
N LEU A 263 -13.78 14.88 -20.63
CA LEU A 263 -13.08 16.09 -21.05
C LEU A 263 -12.66 16.02 -22.52
N GLN A 264 -12.27 14.84 -23.00
CA GLN A 264 -12.00 14.61 -24.42
C GLN A 264 -13.27 14.73 -25.26
N TYR A 265 -14.36 14.10 -24.83
CA TYR A 265 -15.65 14.13 -25.52
C TYR A 265 -16.22 15.55 -25.68
N VAL A 266 -16.08 16.40 -24.66
CA VAL A 266 -16.53 17.81 -24.72
C VAL A 266 -15.52 18.75 -25.39
N GLY A 267 -14.42 18.22 -25.92
CA GLY A 267 -13.42 18.96 -26.70
C GLY A 267 -12.46 19.83 -25.88
N VAL A 268 -12.40 19.64 -24.55
CA VAL A 268 -11.39 20.29 -23.68
C VAL A 268 -10.03 19.64 -23.87
N LEU A 269 -10.00 18.30 -23.93
CA LEU A 269 -8.83 17.54 -24.37
C LEU A 269 -9.04 17.18 -25.85
N LYS A 270 -8.24 17.78 -26.74
CA LYS A 270 -8.16 17.49 -28.18
C LYS A 270 -7.24 16.32 -28.54
#